data_AF-A0A3P6RMJ9-F1
#
_entry.id   AF-A0A3P6RMJ9-F1
#
_cell.length_a   1.000
_cell.length_b   1.000
_cell.length_c   1.000
_cell.angle_alpha   90.00
_cell.angle_beta   90.00
_cell.angle_gamma   90.00
#
_symmetry.space_group_name_H-M   'P 1'
#
loop_
_entity.id
_entity.type
_entity.pdbx_description
1 polymer ?
#
loop_
_entity_poly.entity_id
_entity_poly.type
_entity_poly.pdbx_seq_one_letter_code
_entity_poly.pdbx_strand_id
1 'polypeptide(L)'
;MQSLLLSATFYGALVTITFAGYLADRYGPKGIVVAFTLDYIIVTLLTPLLARHSFEAYLISRIIMGLGEGFVFSCFGSFIGKWYTITEKSTAGAMYTSGNQV
;
A
#
# COMPACT_ATOMS: atom_id res chain seq x y z
N MET A 1 -20.96 9.61 -3.96
CA MET A 1 -19.79 9.52 -4.88
C MET A 1 -18.47 9.41 -4.10
N GLN A 2 -18.25 10.27 -3.10
CA GLN A 2 -17.03 10.24 -2.29
C GLN A 2 -16.83 8.94 -1.48
N SER A 3 -17.92 8.35 -0.97
CA SER A 3 -17.90 7.05 -0.30
C SER A 3 -17.47 5.89 -1.22
N LEU A 4 -17.92 5.90 -2.48
CA LEU A 4 -17.58 4.88 -3.46
C LEU A 4 -16.07 4.86 -3.76
N LEU A 5 -15.46 6.05 -3.85
CA LEU A 5 -14.02 6.21 -4.07
C LEU A 5 -13.21 5.71 -2.86
N LEU A 6 -13.67 5.99 -1.65
CA LEU A 6 -13.05 5.50 -0.43
C LEU A 6 -13.14 3.97 -0.36
N SER A 7 -14.33 3.42 -0.59
CA SER A 7 -14.55 1.97 -0.62
C SER A 7 -13.72 1.27 -1.69
N ALA A 8 -13.58 1.86 -2.89
CA ALA A 8 -12.77 1.32 -3.97
C ALA A 8 -11.30 1.14 -3.57
N THR A 9 -10.72 2.12 -2.87
CA THR A 9 -9.36 2.00 -2.31
C THR A 9 -9.27 0.89 -1.26
N PHE A 10 -10.27 0.76 -0.39
CA PHE A 10 -10.32 -0.32 0.60
C PHE A 10 -10.43 -1.72 -0.02
N TYR A 11 -11.24 -1.87 -1.08
CA TYR A 11 -11.36 -3.15 -1.80
C TYR A 11 -10.02 -3.55 -2.43
N GLY A 12 -9.28 -2.60 -3.02
CA GLY A 12 -7.93 -2.84 -3.51
C GLY A 12 -6.99 -3.30 -2.38
N ALA A 13 -6.97 -2.58 -1.27
CA ALA A 13 -6.12 -2.93 -0.13
C ALA A 13 -6.43 -4.33 0.44
N LEU A 14 -7.71 -4.70 0.55
CA LEU A 14 -8.16 -6.00 1.06
C LEU A 14 -7.67 -7.19 0.24
N VAL A 15 -7.84 -7.11 -1.09
CA VAL A 15 -7.34 -8.14 -2.01
C VAL A 15 -5.84 -8.33 -1.81
N THR A 16 -5.14 -7.21 -1.64
CA THR A 16 -3.70 -7.20 -1.66
C THR A 16 -3.07 -7.68 -0.37
N ILE A 17 -3.61 -7.28 0.79
CA ILE A 17 -3.16 -7.75 2.11
C ILE A 17 -3.14 -9.28 2.20
N THR A 18 -4.09 -9.95 1.53
CA THR A 18 -4.21 -11.42 1.57
C THR A 18 -3.03 -12.11 0.88
N PHE A 19 -2.53 -11.57 -0.24
CA PHE A 19 -1.43 -12.17 -1.00
C PHE A 19 -0.07 -11.54 -0.70
N ALA A 20 -0.04 -10.30 -0.21
CA ALA A 20 1.16 -9.52 -0.01
C ALA A 20 2.09 -10.13 1.05
N GLY A 21 1.54 -10.73 2.12
CA GLY A 21 2.34 -11.44 3.12
C GLY A 21 3.14 -12.60 2.52
N TYR A 22 2.47 -13.46 1.74
CA TYR A 22 3.12 -14.58 1.06
C TYR A 22 4.18 -14.11 0.05
N LEU A 23 3.87 -13.07 -0.74
CA LEU A 23 4.80 -12.51 -1.71
C LEU A 23 6.03 -11.87 -1.05
N ALA A 24 5.84 -11.14 0.06
CA ALA A 24 6.93 -10.48 0.81
C ALA A 24 7.91 -11.49 1.42
N ASP A 25 7.41 -12.64 1.85
CA ASP A 25 8.27 -13.70 2.37
C ASP A 25 9.02 -14.46 1.28
N ARG A 26 8.42 -14.63 0.10
CA ARG A 26 9.03 -15.36 -1.01
C ARG A 26 10.03 -14.55 -1.84
N TYR A 27 9.71 -13.30 -2.18
CA TYR A 27 10.53 -12.47 -3.07
C TYR A 27 11.40 -11.45 -2.34
N GLY A 28 11.24 -11.35 -1.02
CA GLY A 28 11.93 -10.38 -0.19
C GLY A 28 11.24 -9.00 -0.22
N PRO A 29 11.10 -8.32 0.93
CA PRO A 29 10.26 -7.13 1.04
C PRO A 29 10.87 -5.90 0.34
N LYS A 30 12.19 -5.85 0.12
CA LYS A 30 12.88 -4.70 -0.52
C LYS A 30 12.42 -4.44 -1.96
N GLY A 31 12.43 -5.47 -2.80
CA GLY A 31 12.07 -5.32 -4.23
C GLY A 31 10.58 -4.97 -4.41
N ILE A 32 9.73 -5.58 -3.58
CA ILE A 32 8.29 -5.34 -3.60
C ILE A 32 7.97 -3.90 -3.19
N VAL A 33 8.54 -3.40 -2.10
CA VAL A 33 8.30 -2.00 -1.67
C VAL A 33 8.70 -1.02 -2.76
N VAL A 34 9.86 -1.18 -3.39
CA VAL A 34 10.30 -0.26 -4.45
C VAL A 34 9.36 -0.33 -5.66
N ALA A 35 8.99 -1.53 -6.11
CA ALA A 35 8.10 -1.70 -7.26
C ALA A 35 6.72 -1.08 -7.03
N PHE A 36 6.07 -1.37 -5.90
CA PHE A 36 4.74 -0.84 -5.59
C PHE A 36 4.77 0.64 -5.23
N THR A 37 5.87 1.15 -4.67
CA THR A 37 6.05 2.60 -4.46
C THR A 37 6.16 3.34 -5.80
N LEU A 38 6.89 2.79 -6.77
CA LEU A 38 6.98 3.37 -8.11
C LEU A 38 5.63 3.36 -8.83
N ASP A 39 4.90 2.23 -8.79
CA ASP A 39 3.54 2.14 -9.32
C ASP A 39 2.63 3.19 -8.68
N TYR A 40 2.68 3.33 -7.36
CA TYR A 40 1.92 4.34 -6.62
C TYR A 40 2.22 5.77 -7.05
N ILE A 41 3.50 6.12 -7.24
CA ILE A 41 3.92 7.44 -7.72
C ILE A 41 3.36 7.70 -9.12
N ILE A 42 3.48 6.73 -10.03
CA ILE A 42 2.99 6.85 -11.42
C ILE A 42 1.47 7.07 -11.42
N VAL A 43 0.73 6.26 -10.66
CA VAL A 43 -0.73 6.38 -10.55
C VAL A 43 -1.15 7.72 -9.93
N THR A 44 -0.40 8.22 -8.95
CA THR A 44 -0.65 9.53 -8.32
C THR A 44 -0.43 10.67 -9.32
N LEU A 45 0.61 10.62 -10.14
CA LEU A 45 0.87 11.63 -11.17
C LEU A 45 -0.18 11.60 -12.29
N LEU A 46 -0.71 10.43 -12.62
CA LEU A 46 -1.75 10.27 -13.62
C LEU A 46 -3.15 10.66 -13.10
N THR A 47 -3.35 10.62 -11.79
CA THR A 47 -4.64 10.92 -11.13
C THR A 47 -5.30 12.24 -11.57
N PRO A 48 -4.61 13.39 -11.60
CA PRO A 48 -5.23 14.65 -12.06
C PRO A 48 -5.64 14.64 -13.54
N LEU A 49 -4.95 13.87 -14.39
CA LEU A 49 -5.32 13.71 -15.81
C LEU A 49 -6.58 12.83 -15.94
N LEU A 50 -6.62 11.71 -15.22
CA LEU A 50 -7.74 10.77 -15.20
C LEU A 50 -9.02 11.42 -14.63
N ALA A 51 -8.88 12.23 -13.58
CA ALA A 51 -9.99 12.95 -12.95
C ALA A 51 -10.68 13.94 -13.90
N ARG A 52 -9.96 14.51 -14.87
CA ARG A 52 -10.53 15.42 -15.88
C ARG A 52 -11.21 14.68 -17.03
N HIS A 53 -10.79 13.44 -17.30
CA HIS A 53 -11.26 12.68 -18.46
C HIS A 53 -12.54 11.87 -18.16
N SER A 54 -12.58 11.12 -17.05
CA SER A 54 -13.71 10.24 -16.73
C SER A 54 -13.72 9.80 -15.26
N PHE A 55 -14.90 9.77 -14.65
CA PHE A 55 -15.09 9.29 -13.28
C PHE A 55 -14.70 7.82 -13.11
N GLU A 56 -14.99 6.97 -14.10
CA GLU A 56 -14.67 5.53 -14.08
C GLU A 56 -13.16 5.30 -14.11
N ALA A 57 -12.42 6.07 -14.91
CA ALA A 57 -10.96 5.99 -15.00
C ALA A 57 -10.29 6.42 -13.69
N TYR A 58 -10.83 7.43 -13.03
CA TYR A 58 -10.41 7.84 -11.69
C TYR A 58 -10.76 6.79 -10.62
N LEU A 59 -11.90 6.11 -10.74
CA LEU A 59 -12.26 5.02 -9.83
C LEU A 59 -11.29 3.84 -9.94
N ILE A 60 -10.92 3.45 -11.17
CA ILE A 60 -9.94 2.39 -11.42
C ILE A 60 -8.57 2.77 -10.83
N SER A 61 -8.12 4.02 -11.02
CA SER A 61 -6.85 4.47 -10.46
C SER A 61 -6.83 4.39 -8.93
N ARG A 62 -7.96 4.66 -8.26
CA ARG A 62 -8.11 4.50 -6.80
C ARG A 62 -8.07 3.06 -6.33
N ILE A 63 -8.56 2.11 -7.13
CA ILE A 63 -8.43 0.68 -6.84
C ILE A 63 -6.95 0.28 -6.93
N ILE A 64 -6.26 0.65 -8.01
CA ILE A 64 -4.83 0.34 -8.22
C ILE A 64 -3.98 0.93 -7.10
N MET A 65 -4.23 2.18 -6.73
CA MET A 65 -3.55 2.86 -5.63
C MET A 65 -3.77 2.13 -4.29
N GLY A 66 -4.99 1.62 -4.06
CA GLY A 66 -5.30 0.77 -2.91
C GLY A 66 -4.56 -0.58 -2.93
N LEU A 67 -4.27 -1.15 -4.10
CA LEU A 67 -3.43 -2.34 -4.21
C LEU A 67 -2.01 -2.04 -3.69
N GLY A 68 -1.42 -0.92 -4.12
CA GLY A 68 -0.09 -0.51 -3.67
C GLY A 68 0.02 -0.34 -2.15
N GLU A 69 -0.98 0.30 -1.53
CA GLU A 69 -1.03 0.51 -0.08
C GLU A 69 -0.99 -0.82 0.68
N GLY A 70 -1.78 -1.82 0.25
CA GLY A 70 -1.82 -3.14 0.88
C GLY A 70 -0.45 -3.84 0.90
N PHE A 71 0.35 -3.69 -0.16
CA PHE A 71 1.71 -4.24 -0.19
C PHE A 71 2.66 -3.52 0.78
N VAL A 72 2.54 -2.20 0.92
CA VAL A 72 3.38 -1.42 1.84
C VAL A 72 3.14 -1.88 3.29
N PHE A 73 1.89 -2.00 3.73
CA PHE A 73 1.54 -2.47 5.08
C PHE A 73 2.12 -3.87 5.37
N SER A 74 1.95 -4.83 4.47
CA SER A 74 2.48 -6.20 4.67
C SER A 74 4.02 -6.25 4.62
N CYS A 75 4.66 -5.45 3.77
CA CYS A 75 6.11 -5.41 3.69
C CYS A 75 6.74 -4.82 4.95
N PHE A 76 6.13 -3.78 5.55
CA PHE A 76 6.59 -3.23 6.83
C PHE A 76 6.60 -4.29 7.94
N GLY A 77 5.57 -5.14 7.99
CA GLY A 77 5.54 -6.29 8.91
C GLY A 77 6.70 -7.26 8.71
N SER A 78 7.01 -7.62 7.45
CA SER A 78 8.15 -8.51 7.13
C SER A 78 9.50 -7.83 7.40
N PHE A 79 9.62 -6.51 7.17
CA PHE A 79 10.82 -5.73 7.49
C PHE A 79 11.09 -5.70 8.99
N ILE A 80 10.10 -5.32 9.79
CA ILE A 80 10.22 -5.30 11.25
C ILE A 80 10.51 -6.70 11.78
N GLY A 81 9.87 -7.72 11.19
CA GLY A 81 10.05 -9.12 11.53
C GLY A 81 11.47 -9.64 11.35
N LYS A 82 12.15 -9.23 10.26
CA LYS A 82 13.47 -9.74 9.85
C LYS A 82 14.65 -8.88 10.32
N TRP A 83 14.47 -7.57 10.50
CA TRP A 83 15.57 -6.64 10.81
C TRP A 83 15.68 -6.26 12.28
N TYR A 84 14.60 -6.37 13.08
CA TYR A 84 14.59 -5.92 14.47
C TYR A 84 14.49 -7.09 15.46
N THR A 85 15.19 -6.97 16.58
CA THR A 85 15.14 -7.93 17.69
C THR A 85 13.81 -7.81 18.44
N ILE A 86 13.32 -8.89 19.08
CA ILE A 86 11.99 -8.94 19.75
C ILE A 86 11.72 -7.74 20.66
N THR A 87 12.74 -7.26 21.38
CA THR A 87 12.65 -6.12 22.29
C THR A 87 12.44 -4.77 21.60
N GLU A 88 12.86 -4.63 20.34
CA GLU A 88 12.79 -3.39 19.56
C GLU A 88 11.64 -3.40 18.54
N LYS A 89 11.05 -4.57 18.27
CA LYS A 89 9.92 -4.72 17.31
C LYS A 89 8.72 -3.87 17.67
N SER A 90 8.36 -3.77 18.95
CA SER A 90 7.22 -2.95 19.40
C SER A 90 7.47 -1.46 19.15
N THR A 91 8.70 -0.99 19.42
CA THR A 91 9.12 0.41 19.17
C THR A 91 9.13 0.72 17.67
N ALA A 92 9.69 -0.17 16.84
CA ALA A 92 9.70 0.01 15.38
C ALA A 92 8.26 0.01 14.81
N GLY A 93 7.39 -0.86 15.31
CA GLY A 93 5.96 -0.87 14.96
C GLY A 93 5.24 0.41 15.40
N ALA A 94 5.53 0.92 16.60
CA ALA A 94 4.95 2.16 17.10
C ALA A 94 5.41 3.39 16.30
N MET A 95 6.67 3.44 15.86
CA MET A 95 7.14 4.49 14.95
C MET A 95 6.39 4.46 13.62
N TYR A 96 6.20 3.27 13.04
CA TYR A 96 5.42 3.13 11.80
C TYR A 96 3.98 3.59 11.96
N THR A 97 3.27 3.12 13.00
CA THR A 97 1.87 3.51 13.23
C THR A 97 1.74 4.98 13.60
N SER A 98 2.74 5.58 14.26
CA SER A 98 2.76 7.02 14.53
C SER A 98 2.86 7.84 13.24
N GLY A 99 3.63 7.38 12.24
CA GLY A 99 3.73 8.06 10.95
C GLY A 99 2.48 7.95 10.07
N ASN A 100 1.66 6.91 10.26
CA ASN A 100 0.41 6.72 9.50
C ASN A 100 -0.79 7.46 10.11
N GLN A 101 -0.72 7.85 11.38
CA GLN A 101 -1.82 8.48 12.12
C GLN A 101 -1.76 10.02 12.15
N VAL A 102 -0.63 10.60 11.76
CA VAL A 102 -0.42 12.05 11.68
C VAL A 102 -0.72 12.52 10.26
#